data_AF-A0A653CYT4-F1
#
_entry.id   AF-A0A653CYT4-F1
#
_cell.length_a   1.000
_cell.length_b   1.000
_cell.length_c   1.000
_cell.angle_alpha   90.00
_cell.angle_beta   90.00
_cell.angle_gamma   90.00
#
_symmetry.space_group_name_H-M   'P 1'
#
loop_
_entity.id
_entity.type
_entity.pdbx_description
1 polymer ?
#
loop_
_entity_poly.entity_id
_entity_poly.type
_entity_poly.pdbx_seq_one_letter_code
_entity_poly.pdbx_strand_id
1 'polypeptide(L)'
;MRMGAATHQYAEYGGAEPMSRTYQYRKVMKPMLERKRRARINRCLDELKELMVSALQNDGENVSKLEKADILELTVRHLHTLKQHHQLVLPQEPSYADRFRAGFNQCAQEVTHFITEPSQRVDPMAGKKLMQHLGACVRELDCLSRQIQEQYPTNKPPSEDKSEPPMWRPW
;
A
#
# COMPACT_ATOMS: atom_id res chain seq x y z
N MET A 1 -0.67 -22.63 -92.90
CA MET A 1 -0.36 -23.31 -91.63
C MET A 1 0.20 -22.29 -90.66
N ARG A 2 -0.51 -22.03 -89.55
CA ARG A 2 -0.08 -21.23 -88.40
C ARG A 2 0.92 -22.03 -87.57
N MET A 3 1.88 -21.34 -86.94
CA MET A 3 2.28 -21.41 -85.52
C MET A 3 3.47 -20.42 -85.40
N GLY A 4 3.40 -19.26 -84.75
CA GLY A 4 2.61 -18.85 -83.59
C GLY A 4 3.49 -18.92 -82.34
N ALA A 5 4.33 -17.90 -82.13
CA ALA A 5 5.10 -17.74 -80.90
C ALA A 5 4.17 -17.43 -79.71
N ALA A 6 4.33 -18.16 -78.60
CA ALA A 6 3.72 -17.86 -77.31
C ALA A 6 4.71 -18.37 -76.23
N THR A 7 5.56 -17.48 -75.73
CA THR A 7 5.41 -16.80 -74.44
C THR A 7 5.46 -17.76 -73.25
N HIS A 8 6.61 -17.73 -72.56
CA HIS A 8 6.78 -18.03 -71.14
C HIS A 8 5.54 -17.61 -70.34
N GLN A 9 4.89 -18.57 -69.68
CA GLN A 9 3.86 -18.29 -68.67
C GLN A 9 4.26 -18.97 -67.37
N TYR A 10 5.21 -18.34 -66.68
CA TYR A 10 5.37 -18.50 -65.23
C TYR A 10 4.52 -17.41 -64.59
N ALA A 11 3.32 -17.75 -64.13
CA ALA A 11 2.57 -16.88 -63.24
C ALA A 11 1.70 -17.73 -62.32
N GLU A 12 1.68 -17.29 -61.06
CA GLU A 12 0.66 -17.61 -60.04
C GLU A 12 0.97 -18.73 -59.05
N TYR A 13 2.08 -18.58 -58.32
CA TYR A 13 2.10 -18.93 -56.89
C TYR A 13 1.77 -17.68 -56.06
N GLY A 14 0.48 -17.41 -55.89
CA GLY A 14 -0.05 -16.41 -54.96
C GLY A 14 -0.26 -16.97 -53.54
N GLY A 15 0.55 -17.93 -53.11
CA GLY A 15 0.54 -18.45 -51.74
C GLY A 15 1.48 -17.62 -50.89
N ALA A 16 0.94 -16.66 -50.13
CA ALA A 16 1.72 -15.89 -49.16
C ALA A 16 2.51 -16.84 -48.24
N GLU A 17 3.84 -16.84 -48.35
CA GLU A 17 4.69 -17.57 -47.41
C GLU A 17 4.32 -17.14 -45.98
N PRO A 18 4.17 -18.08 -45.02
CA PRO A 18 3.87 -17.73 -43.66
C PRO A 18 5.01 -16.87 -43.11
N MET A 19 4.72 -15.59 -42.85
CA MET A 19 5.69 -14.65 -42.28
C MET A 19 6.40 -15.31 -41.09
N SER A 20 7.73 -15.29 -41.06
CA SER A 20 8.51 -15.86 -39.97
C SER A 20 8.01 -15.35 -38.62
N ARG A 21 7.89 -16.24 -37.62
CA ARG A 21 7.43 -15.89 -36.27
C ARG A 21 8.19 -14.70 -35.69
N THR A 22 9.49 -14.59 -35.95
CA THR A 22 10.32 -13.46 -35.50
C THR A 22 9.92 -12.15 -36.19
N TYR A 23 9.57 -12.18 -37.47
CA TYR A 23 9.11 -11.01 -38.22
C TYR A 23 7.72 -10.58 -37.73
N GLN A 24 6.78 -11.51 -37.56
CA GLN A 24 5.46 -11.26 -36.98
C GLN A 24 5.57 -10.62 -35.59
N TYR A 25 6.47 -11.13 -34.74
CA TYR A 25 6.69 -10.56 -33.42
C TYR A 25 7.21 -9.12 -33.50
N ARG A 26 8.27 -8.86 -34.29
CA ARG A 26 8.90 -7.53 -34.37
C ARG A 26 7.99 -6.47 -35.01
N LYS A 27 7.19 -6.84 -36.01
CA LYS A 27 6.40 -5.89 -36.80
C LYS A 27 4.96 -5.75 -36.33
N VAL A 28 4.39 -6.76 -35.69
CA VAL A 28 2.98 -6.77 -35.28
C VAL A 28 2.85 -6.84 -33.77
N MET A 29 3.37 -7.90 -33.13
CA MET A 29 3.13 -8.11 -31.70
C MET A 29 3.83 -7.07 -30.83
N LYS A 30 5.10 -6.75 -31.08
CA LYS A 30 5.88 -5.81 -30.27
C LYS A 30 5.26 -4.39 -30.29
N PRO A 31 4.90 -3.79 -31.45
CA PRO A 31 4.18 -2.51 -31.48
C PRO A 31 2.81 -2.56 -30.78
N MET A 32 2.07 -3.66 -30.93
CA MET A 32 0.78 -3.83 -30.24
C MET A 32 0.92 -3.91 -28.72
N LEU A 33 1.90 -4.67 -28.22
CA LEU A 33 2.16 -4.81 -26.79
C LEU A 33 2.62 -3.49 -26.17
N GLU A 34 3.46 -2.72 -26.85
CA GLU A 34 3.87 -1.40 -26.38
C GLU A 34 2.70 -0.42 -26.37
N ARG A 35 1.80 -0.47 -27.36
CA ARG A 35 0.56 0.33 -27.34
C ARG A 35 -0.31 -0.03 -26.14
N LYS A 36 -0.48 -1.33 -25.84
CA LYS A 36 -1.23 -1.81 -24.66
C LYS A 36 -0.57 -1.36 -23.35
N ARG A 37 0.76 -1.42 -23.26
CA ARG A 37 1.52 -0.92 -22.10
C ARG A 37 1.32 0.59 -21.91
N ARG A 38 1.45 1.39 -22.97
CA ARG A 38 1.23 2.85 -22.92
C ARG A 38 -0.20 3.21 -22.51
N ALA A 39 -1.19 2.50 -23.05
CA ALA A 39 -2.59 2.68 -22.66
C ALA A 39 -2.80 2.41 -21.17
N ARG A 40 -2.20 1.34 -20.64
CA ARG A 40 -2.24 1.04 -19.20
C ARG A 40 -1.59 2.14 -18.37
N ILE A 41 -0.39 2.60 -18.74
CA ILE A 41 0.32 3.68 -18.04
C ILE A 41 -0.52 4.96 -18.01
N ASN A 42 -1.10 5.36 -19.14
CA ASN A 42 -1.94 6.56 -19.19
C ASN A 42 -3.16 6.44 -18.28
N ARG A 43 -3.86 5.30 -18.30
CA ARG A 43 -5.00 5.07 -17.38
C ARG A 43 -4.61 5.24 -15.92
N CYS A 44 -3.49 4.63 -15.50
CA CYS A 44 -3.02 4.79 -14.13
C CYS A 44 -2.65 6.24 -13.79
N LEU A 45 -2.10 7.01 -14.74
CA LEU A 45 -1.80 8.43 -14.53
C LEU A 45 -3.08 9.29 -14.44
N ASP A 46 -4.10 8.97 -15.22
CA ASP A 46 -5.40 9.65 -15.18
C ASP A 46 -6.11 9.37 -13.85
N GLU A 47 -6.16 8.09 -13.41
CA GLU A 47 -6.67 7.71 -12.09
C GLU A 47 -5.89 8.40 -10.96
N LEU A 48 -4.56 8.45 -11.07
CA LEU A 48 -3.74 9.11 -10.07
C LEU A 48 -4.01 10.61 -9.98
N LYS A 49 -4.22 11.27 -11.13
CA LYS A 49 -4.61 12.68 -11.19
C LYS A 49 -5.95 12.90 -10.49
N GLU A 50 -6.95 12.06 -10.75
CA GLU A 50 -8.27 12.15 -10.09
C GLU A 50 -8.17 11.99 -8.57
N LEU A 51 -7.39 11.03 -8.09
CA LEU A 51 -7.14 10.84 -6.65
C LEU A 51 -6.47 12.09 -6.03
N MET A 52 -5.49 12.67 -6.71
CA MET A 52 -4.84 13.90 -6.25
C MET A 52 -5.78 15.10 -6.25
N VAL A 53 -6.68 15.23 -7.24
CA VAL A 53 -7.73 16.27 -7.25
C VAL A 53 -8.58 16.13 -5.98
N SER A 54 -9.01 14.91 -5.66
CA SER A 54 -9.85 14.67 -4.47
C SER A 54 -9.10 14.92 -3.16
N ALA A 55 -7.82 14.55 -3.07
CA ALA A 55 -7.03 14.67 -1.85
C ALA A 55 -6.62 16.12 -1.54
N LEU A 56 -6.40 16.93 -2.58
CA LEU A 56 -5.83 18.29 -2.49
C LEU A 56 -6.84 19.39 -2.83
N GLN A 57 -8.13 19.05 -2.93
CA GLN A 57 -9.22 19.97 -3.25
C GLN A 57 -9.27 21.20 -2.33
N ASN A 58 -8.81 21.05 -1.09
CA ASN A 58 -8.78 22.12 -0.09
C ASN A 58 -7.47 22.95 -0.11
N ASP A 59 -6.42 22.44 -0.74
CA ASP A 59 -5.09 23.08 -0.76
C ASP A 59 -4.96 24.11 -1.89
N GLY A 60 -6.01 24.29 -2.70
CA GLY A 60 -6.06 25.30 -3.78
C GLY A 60 -5.16 24.98 -4.98
N GLU A 61 -4.57 23.79 -5.03
CA GLU A 61 -3.76 23.36 -6.17
C GLU A 61 -4.65 23.07 -7.38
N ASN A 62 -4.30 23.64 -8.53
CA ASN A 62 -5.03 23.46 -9.78
C ASN A 62 -4.62 22.15 -10.45
N VAL A 63 -5.02 21.03 -9.86
CA VAL A 63 -4.63 19.67 -10.27
C VAL A 63 -5.12 19.32 -11.69
N SER A 64 -6.14 20.01 -12.22
CA SER A 64 -6.67 19.79 -13.58
C SER A 64 -5.66 20.06 -14.70
N LYS A 65 -4.60 20.86 -14.47
CA LYS A 65 -3.61 21.25 -15.49
C LYS A 65 -2.25 20.56 -15.37
N LEU A 66 -2.09 19.63 -14.44
CA LEU A 66 -0.78 18.98 -14.21
C LEU A 66 -0.29 18.20 -15.42
N GLU A 67 0.99 18.35 -15.72
CA GLU A 67 1.70 17.52 -16.68
C GLU A 67 2.04 16.15 -16.07
N LYS A 68 2.49 15.20 -16.89
CA LYS A 68 2.80 13.85 -16.42
C LYS A 68 3.90 13.81 -15.36
N ALA A 69 4.90 14.68 -15.48
CA ALA A 69 5.97 14.79 -14.49
C ALA A 69 5.42 15.34 -13.17
N ASP A 70 4.59 16.39 -13.24
CA ASP A 70 3.99 16.99 -12.05
C ASP A 70 3.06 16.03 -11.31
N ILE A 71 2.25 15.23 -12.03
CA ILE A 71 1.39 14.20 -11.41
C ILE A 71 2.23 13.25 -10.55
N LEU A 72 3.37 12.78 -11.08
CA LEU A 72 4.26 11.87 -10.37
C LEU A 72 4.94 12.55 -9.18
N GLU A 73 5.46 13.77 -9.38
CA GLU A 73 6.14 14.52 -8.32
C GLU A 73 5.18 14.86 -7.16
N LEU A 74 4.00 15.37 -7.48
CA LEU A 74 2.98 15.74 -6.51
C LEU A 74 2.53 14.53 -5.70
N THR A 75 2.32 13.40 -6.37
CA THR A 75 1.93 12.15 -5.70
C THR A 75 3.02 11.69 -4.75
N VAL A 76 4.29 11.69 -5.17
CA VAL A 76 5.41 11.28 -4.31
C VAL A 76 5.49 12.18 -3.08
N ARG A 77 5.36 13.50 -3.27
CA ARG A 77 5.33 14.47 -2.17
C ARG A 77 4.17 14.18 -1.20
N HIS A 78 2.99 13.94 -1.73
CA HIS A 78 1.80 13.61 -0.93
C HIS A 78 2.00 12.31 -0.13
N LEU A 79 2.55 11.26 -0.73
CA LEU A 79 2.87 10.01 -0.03
C LEU A 79 3.89 10.23 1.09
N HIS A 80 4.89 11.10 0.89
CA HIS A 80 5.82 11.46 1.96
C HIS A 80 5.11 12.18 3.12
N THR A 81 4.21 13.12 2.83
CA THR A 81 3.40 13.80 3.85
C THR A 81 2.52 12.82 4.62
N LEU A 82 1.81 11.93 3.92
CA LEU A 82 0.99 10.89 4.56
C LEU A 82 1.84 9.97 5.44
N LYS A 83 3.07 9.63 5.02
CA LYS A 83 4.00 8.83 5.82
C LYS A 83 4.41 9.54 7.10
N GLN A 84 4.78 10.82 7.00
CA GLN A 84 5.17 11.64 8.16
C GLN A 84 4.03 11.75 9.18
N HIS A 85 2.79 11.82 8.70
CA HIS A 85 1.61 11.91 9.55
C HIS A 85 1.08 10.53 10.01
N HIS A 86 1.76 9.43 9.71
CA HIS A 86 1.31 8.06 9.98
C HIS A 86 -0.07 7.72 9.39
N GLN A 87 -0.47 8.39 8.30
CA GLN A 87 -1.77 8.21 7.63
C GLN A 87 -1.73 7.18 6.48
N LEU A 88 -0.54 6.72 6.07
CA LEU A 88 -0.40 5.64 5.07
C LEU A 88 -0.81 4.26 5.58
N VAL A 89 -0.84 4.09 6.89
CA VAL A 89 -1.26 2.86 7.54
C VAL A 89 -2.63 3.15 8.12
N LEU A 90 -3.64 2.32 7.82
CA LEU A 90 -4.91 2.43 8.54
C LEU A 90 -4.57 2.36 10.03
N PRO A 91 -5.11 3.28 10.87
CA PRO A 91 -5.02 3.13 12.31
C PRO A 91 -5.43 1.70 12.63
N GLN A 92 -4.51 0.93 13.23
CA GLN A 92 -4.84 -0.42 13.64
C GLN A 92 -6.02 -0.28 14.60
N GLU A 93 -7.18 -0.82 14.22
CA GLU A 93 -8.34 -0.84 15.10
C GLU A 93 -7.86 -1.37 16.46
N PRO A 94 -8.05 -0.61 17.56
CA PRO A 94 -7.52 -1.02 18.85
C PRO A 94 -8.09 -2.39 19.16
N SER A 95 -7.20 -3.35 19.44
CA SER A 95 -7.58 -4.72 19.72
C SER A 95 -8.57 -4.75 20.88
N TYR A 96 -9.38 -5.81 20.98
CA TYR A 96 -10.18 -6.04 22.18
C TYR A 96 -9.32 -5.93 23.46
N ALA A 97 -8.08 -6.42 23.42
CA ALA A 97 -7.11 -6.29 24.50
C ALA A 97 -6.77 -4.82 24.83
N ASP A 98 -6.58 -3.96 23.82
CA ASP A 98 -6.29 -2.55 24.02
C ASP A 98 -7.50 -1.80 24.61
N ARG A 99 -8.70 -2.10 24.11
CA ARG A 99 -9.95 -1.52 24.62
C ARG A 99 -10.21 -1.93 26.07
N PHE A 100 -10.02 -3.21 26.38
CA PHE A 100 -10.13 -3.72 27.75
C PHE A 100 -9.09 -3.06 28.67
N ARG A 101 -7.83 -2.93 28.23
CA ARG A 101 -6.76 -2.30 29.00
C ARG A 101 -7.03 -0.82 29.27
N ALA A 102 -7.59 -0.11 28.29
CA ALA A 102 -8.02 1.27 28.46
C ALA A 102 -9.14 1.38 29.51
N GLY A 103 -10.18 0.53 29.41
CA GLY A 103 -11.28 0.50 30.38
C GLY A 103 -10.82 0.12 31.80
N PHE A 104 -9.90 -0.84 31.93
CA PHE A 104 -9.31 -1.21 33.22
C PHE A 104 -8.52 -0.05 33.84
N ASN A 105 -7.69 0.65 33.04
CA ASN A 105 -6.97 1.83 33.52
C ASN A 105 -7.92 2.93 33.97
N GLN A 106 -9.00 3.16 33.24
CA GLN A 106 -10.01 4.14 33.63
C GLN A 106 -10.64 3.78 34.98
N CYS A 107 -11.05 2.52 35.16
CA CYS A 107 -11.59 2.04 36.44
C CYS A 107 -10.56 2.18 37.58
N ALA A 108 -9.30 1.82 37.35
CA ALA A 108 -8.24 1.96 38.36
C ALA A 108 -7.98 3.43 38.75
N GLN A 109 -8.10 4.37 37.81
CA GLN A 109 -8.01 5.81 38.09
C GLN A 109 -9.19 6.29 38.93
N GLU A 110 -10.42 5.88 38.61
CA GLU A 110 -11.61 6.19 39.43
C GLU A 110 -11.49 5.64 40.85
N VAL A 111 -11.02 4.41 41.01
CA VAL A 111 -10.74 3.80 42.33
C VAL A 111 -9.67 4.60 43.08
N THR A 112 -8.63 5.05 42.39
CA THR A 112 -7.59 5.90 42.98
C THR A 112 -8.20 7.21 43.46
N HIS A 113 -8.99 7.89 42.61
CA HIS A 113 -9.68 9.13 42.95
C HIS A 113 -10.54 8.96 44.21
N PHE A 114 -11.41 7.94 44.23
CA PHE A 114 -12.31 7.63 45.35
C PHE A 114 -11.59 7.38 46.67
N ILE A 115 -10.41 6.76 46.64
CA ILE A 115 -9.61 6.47 47.85
C ILE A 115 -8.84 7.71 48.31
N THR A 116 -8.40 8.55 47.37
CA THR A 116 -7.70 9.81 47.68
C THR A 116 -8.64 10.95 48.03
N GLU A 117 -9.94 10.80 47.76
CA GLU A 117 -10.98 11.77 48.06
C GLU A 117 -11.02 12.07 49.58
N PRO A 118 -10.82 13.33 50.01
CA PRO A 118 -10.72 13.69 51.43
C PRO A 118 -12.00 13.39 52.24
N SER A 119 -13.15 13.28 51.57
CA SER A 119 -14.45 12.96 52.18
C SER A 119 -14.61 11.47 52.49
N GLN A 120 -13.83 10.59 51.86
CA GLN A 120 -13.90 9.14 52.06
C GLN A 120 -12.98 8.72 53.21
N ARG A 121 -13.54 8.04 54.22
CA ARG A 121 -12.76 7.40 55.29
C ARG A 121 -12.37 5.99 54.87
N VAL A 122 -11.47 5.86 53.90
CA VAL A 122 -10.87 4.57 53.52
C VAL A 122 -9.62 4.32 54.36
N ASP A 123 -9.43 3.09 54.83
CA ASP A 123 -8.20 2.72 55.56
C ASP A 123 -6.95 2.94 54.68
N PRO A 124 -5.96 3.74 55.13
CA PRO A 124 -4.80 4.10 54.32
C PRO A 124 -3.94 2.90 53.91
N MET A 125 -3.91 1.84 54.72
CA MET A 125 -3.16 0.62 54.43
C MET A 125 -3.87 -0.24 53.39
N ALA A 126 -5.19 -0.40 53.51
CA ALA A 126 -6.03 -1.08 52.52
C ALA A 126 -5.99 -0.35 51.17
N GLY A 127 -6.08 0.98 51.15
CA GLY A 127 -5.98 1.78 49.93
C GLY A 127 -4.64 1.62 49.22
N LYS A 128 -3.52 1.68 49.95
CA LYS A 128 -2.18 1.41 49.40
C LYS A 128 -2.05 0.01 48.81
N LYS A 129 -2.54 -1.02 49.52
CA LYS A 129 -2.53 -2.41 49.03
C LYS A 129 -3.35 -2.57 47.75
N LEU A 130 -4.52 -1.95 47.68
CA LEU A 130 -5.37 -2.00 46.49
C LEU A 130 -4.72 -1.32 45.29
N MET A 131 -4.19 -0.11 45.45
CA MET A 131 -3.48 0.59 44.37
C MET A 131 -2.26 -0.19 43.88
N GLN A 132 -1.50 -0.80 44.80
CA GLN A 132 -0.36 -1.66 44.45
C GLN A 132 -0.80 -2.88 43.63
N HIS A 133 -1.91 -3.51 44.01
CA HIS A 133 -2.47 -4.66 43.30
C HIS A 133 -2.99 -4.27 41.91
N LEU A 134 -3.76 -3.17 41.80
CA LEU A 134 -4.23 -2.64 40.51
C LEU A 134 -3.06 -2.33 39.58
N GLY A 135 -2.02 -1.66 40.09
CA GLY A 135 -0.82 -1.38 39.30
C GLY A 135 -0.05 -2.64 38.87
N ALA A 136 -0.06 -3.71 39.67
CA ALA A 136 0.51 -5.00 39.28
C ALA A 136 -0.30 -5.65 38.14
N CYS A 137 -1.62 -5.60 38.22
CA CYS A 137 -2.52 -6.13 37.21
C CYS A 137 -2.37 -5.40 35.86
N VAL A 138 -2.19 -4.06 35.86
CA VAL A 138 -1.88 -3.30 34.62
C VAL A 138 -0.59 -3.80 33.96
N ARG A 139 0.47 -4.04 34.73
CA ARG A 139 1.76 -4.52 34.20
C ARG A 139 1.65 -5.94 33.62
N GLU A 140 0.80 -6.78 34.21
CA GLU A 140 0.52 -8.11 33.69
C GLU A 140 -0.28 -8.06 32.38
N LEU A 141 -1.27 -7.18 32.29
CA LEU A 141 -1.98 -6.91 31.04
C LEU A 141 -1.05 -6.39 29.93
N ASP A 142 -0.04 -5.58 30.28
CA ASP A 142 0.98 -5.11 29.34
C ASP A 142 1.87 -6.23 28.81
N CYS A 143 2.26 -7.17 29.69
CA CYS A 143 3.09 -8.29 29.25
C CYS A 143 2.31 -9.25 28.34
N LEU A 144 1.04 -9.52 28.67
CA LEU A 144 0.14 -10.34 27.86
C LEU A 144 -0.14 -9.69 26.49
N SER A 145 -0.39 -8.38 26.46
CA SER A 145 -0.59 -7.66 25.19
C SER A 145 0.63 -7.74 24.28
N ARG A 146 1.84 -7.58 24.84
CA ARG A 146 3.09 -7.71 24.08
C ARG A 146 3.32 -9.13 23.56
N GLN A 147 3.01 -10.16 24.35
CA GLN A 147 3.10 -11.55 23.90
C GLN A 147 2.12 -11.85 22.76
N ILE A 148 0.89 -11.32 22.81
CA ILE A 148 -0.09 -11.51 21.74
C ILE A 148 0.36 -10.81 20.44
N GLN A 149 0.99 -9.63 20.53
CA GLN A 149 1.59 -8.96 19.38
C GLN A 149 2.77 -9.72 18.77
N GLU A 150 3.52 -10.49 19.56
CA GLU A 150 4.61 -11.35 19.05
C GLU A 150 4.10 -12.66 18.41
N GLN A 151 2.88 -13.08 18.73
CA GLN A 151 2.30 -14.35 18.25
C GLN A 151 1.60 -14.23 16.89
N TYR A 152 1.25 -13.01 16.45
CA TYR A 152 0.88 -12.73 15.07
C TYR A 152 2.12 -12.24 14.33
N PRO A 153 2.60 -12.91 13.28
CA PRO A 153 3.65 -12.34 12.49
C PRO A 153 3.10 -11.06 11.86
N THR A 154 3.58 -9.92 12.34
CA THR A 154 3.80 -8.77 11.45
C THR A 154 4.35 -9.35 10.16
N ASN A 155 3.79 -8.96 9.01
CA ASN A 155 4.34 -9.24 7.70
C ASN A 155 5.77 -8.68 7.66
N LYS A 156 6.71 -9.44 8.22
CA LYS A 156 8.12 -9.24 8.04
C LYS A 156 8.34 -9.78 6.64
N PRO A 157 8.61 -8.93 5.63
CA PRO A 157 9.07 -9.47 4.37
C PRO A 157 10.23 -10.41 4.69
N PRO A 158 10.30 -11.60 4.05
CA PRO A 158 11.39 -12.53 4.30
C PRO A 158 12.69 -11.76 4.17
N SER A 159 13.52 -11.89 5.19
CA SER A 159 14.84 -11.27 5.27
C SER A 159 15.56 -11.48 3.93
N GLU A 160 15.66 -10.40 3.16
CA GLU A 160 16.49 -10.32 1.98
C GLU A 160 17.91 -10.70 2.41
N ASP A 161 18.36 -11.82 1.87
CA ASP A 161 19.77 -12.16 1.81
C ASP A 161 20.52 -10.95 1.23
N LYS A 162 21.51 -10.43 1.96
CA LYS A 162 22.17 -9.14 1.69
C LYS A 162 23.12 -9.18 0.48
N SER A 163 22.86 -10.03 -0.50
CA SER A 163 23.79 -10.27 -1.61
C SER A 163 23.34 -9.67 -2.94
N GLU A 164 22.14 -9.10 -3.08
CA GLU A 164 21.75 -8.41 -4.32
C GLU A 164 20.91 -7.16 -4.06
N PRO A 165 21.27 -5.98 -4.61
CA PRO A 165 20.34 -4.85 -4.62
C PRO A 165 19.13 -5.22 -5.51
N PRO A 166 17.89 -4.91 -5.11
CA PRO A 166 16.74 -5.02 -6.00
C PRO A 166 16.87 -3.92 -7.06
N MET A 167 17.66 -4.23 -8.08
CA MET A 167 17.79 -3.42 -9.26
C MET A 167 16.44 -3.52 -9.94
N TRP A 168 15.61 -2.51 -9.72
CA TRP A 168 14.56 -2.15 -10.67
C TRP A 168 15.21 -2.21 -12.05
N ARG A 169 14.90 -3.25 -12.83
CA ARG A 169 15.37 -3.37 -14.19
C ARG A 169 14.31 -2.72 -15.07
N PRO A 170 14.56 -1.51 -15.60
CA PRO A 170 13.71 -0.98 -16.64
C PRO A 170 13.80 -1.94 -17.83
N TRP A 171 12.65 -2.19 -18.46
CA TRP A 171 12.59 -2.92 -19.73
C TRP A 171 13.38 -2.19 -20.82
#